data_AF-A0A2A7MMZ9-F1
#
_entry.id   AF-A0A2A7MMZ9-F1
#
_cell.length_a   1.000
_cell.length_b   1.000
_cell.length_c   1.000
_cell.angle_alpha   90.00
_cell.angle_beta   90.00
_cell.angle_gamma   90.00
#
_symmetry.space_group_name_H-M   'P 1'
#
loop_
_entity.id
_entity.type
_entity.pdbx_description
1 polymer ?
#
loop_
_entity_poly.entity_id
_entity_poly.type
_entity_poly.pdbx_seq_one_letter_code
_entity_poly.pdbx_strand_id
1 'polypeptide(L)'
;MTAVNTLVAGQTRRRLTVTGVVQGVGFRPFVHRIATKLGLSGFVGNDSAAVFIEVQGSTEQLDEFLHRLHADAPPLASITGVTLTELPADPHGDNGFDITESRAVPAAATAIPPDIAVCDDCIDELFDPADRRYRHPFITCTNCGPRFTIICSLPYDRPATTMSSFPMCQRCTLEYHDPHDRRFHAQPIACPDCGPTLWFDAGTDRITGADAALAATQHALAGGGLVAVKGLGGYHLACTAVDDAAVLSLRRRKSRGAKPFAVLVRDLQAARRYVEITDAEAAVLTSPAR
;
A
#
# COMPACT_ATOMS: atom_id res chain seq x y z
N MET A 1 -9.46 -17.18 -42.29
CA MET A 1 -10.52 -16.15 -42.32
C MET A 1 -9.87 -14.85 -41.90
N THR A 2 -9.70 -13.97 -42.88
CA THR A 2 -9.01 -12.69 -42.83
C THR A 2 -9.74 -11.77 -41.87
N ALA A 3 -9.08 -11.35 -40.79
CA ALA A 3 -9.61 -10.35 -39.87
C ALA A 3 -9.83 -9.04 -40.64
N VAL A 4 -11.07 -8.57 -40.64
CA VAL A 4 -11.47 -7.33 -41.30
C VAL A 4 -10.83 -6.19 -40.52
N ASN A 5 -9.83 -5.60 -41.15
CA ASN A 5 -9.19 -4.34 -40.81
C ASN A 5 -10.27 -3.25 -40.89
N THR A 6 -11.04 -3.08 -39.80
CA THR A 6 -12.01 -2.00 -39.72
C THR A 6 -11.25 -0.80 -39.22
N LEU A 7 -10.82 0.06 -40.16
CA LEU A 7 -10.48 1.44 -39.85
C LEU A 7 -11.65 2.02 -39.04
N VAL A 8 -11.47 2.20 -37.73
CA VAL A 8 -12.53 2.74 -36.89
C VAL A 8 -12.55 4.25 -37.07
N ALA A 9 -13.32 4.69 -38.05
CA ALA A 9 -13.62 6.11 -38.26
C ALA A 9 -14.23 6.68 -36.96
N GLY A 10 -13.63 7.74 -36.41
CA GLY A 10 -14.11 8.43 -35.21
C GLY A 10 -13.43 8.06 -33.89
N GLN A 11 -12.36 7.25 -33.90
CA GLN A 11 -11.53 7.07 -32.69
C GLN A 11 -10.46 8.17 -32.56
N THR A 12 -10.16 8.53 -31.32
CA THR A 12 -9.07 9.43 -30.95
C THR A 12 -8.17 8.72 -29.94
N ARG A 13 -6.87 9.01 -29.98
CA ARG A 13 -5.91 8.55 -28.96
C ARG A 13 -5.43 9.75 -28.15
N ARG A 14 -5.38 9.60 -26.83
CA ARG A 14 -4.88 10.63 -25.91
C ARG A 14 -3.75 10.04 -25.08
N ARG A 15 -2.64 10.76 -24.99
CA ARG A 15 -1.59 10.53 -24.01
C ARG A 15 -1.78 11.49 -22.85
N LEU A 16 -1.82 10.94 -21.63
CA LEU A 16 -1.90 11.69 -20.40
C LEU A 16 -0.64 11.48 -19.58
N THR A 17 -0.15 12.55 -18.96
CA THR A 17 0.87 12.50 -17.93
C THR A 17 0.26 13.05 -16.64
N VAL A 18 0.09 12.18 -15.65
CA VAL A 18 -0.53 12.51 -14.36
C VAL A 18 0.57 12.68 -13.30
N THR A 19 0.60 13.83 -12.64
CA THR A 19 1.58 14.16 -11.60
C THR A 19 0.90 14.32 -10.24
N GLY A 20 1.68 14.14 -9.16
CA GLY A 20 1.25 14.27 -7.78
C GLY A 20 1.60 13.02 -6.96
N VAL A 21 0.81 12.74 -5.92
CA VAL A 21 0.91 11.46 -5.18
C VAL A 21 0.08 10.43 -5.95
N VAL A 22 0.67 9.84 -6.98
CA VAL A 22 -0.03 8.93 -7.92
C VAL A 22 0.65 7.58 -8.09
N GLN A 23 1.80 7.38 -7.44
CA GLN A 23 2.50 6.10 -7.38
C GLN A 23 2.40 5.51 -5.98
N GLY A 24 2.31 4.19 -5.85
CA GLY A 24 2.12 3.55 -4.53
C GLY A 24 0.73 3.70 -3.93
N VAL A 25 -0.26 4.14 -4.70
CA VAL A 25 -1.62 4.42 -4.20
C VAL A 25 -2.72 3.64 -4.92
N GLY A 26 -2.35 2.54 -5.60
CA GLY A 26 -3.30 1.75 -6.39
C GLY A 26 -3.76 2.41 -7.70
N PHE A 27 -3.06 3.46 -8.16
CA PHE A 27 -3.47 4.26 -9.32
C PHE A 27 -3.47 3.48 -10.64
N ARG A 28 -2.44 2.65 -10.92
CA ARG A 28 -2.40 1.82 -12.14
C ARG A 28 -3.57 0.82 -12.23
N PRO A 29 -3.87 0.02 -11.18
CA PRO A 29 -5.10 -0.76 -11.09
C PRO A 29 -6.38 0.04 -11.31
N PHE A 30 -6.46 1.24 -10.73
CA PHE A 30 -7.61 2.12 -10.89
C PHE A 30 -7.80 2.53 -12.35
N VAL A 31 -6.74 3.04 -12.99
CA VAL A 31 -6.75 3.44 -14.42
C VAL A 31 -7.14 2.26 -15.31
N HIS A 32 -6.55 1.08 -15.07
CA HIS A 32 -6.91 -0.14 -15.80
C HIS A 32 -8.41 -0.44 -15.68
N ARG A 33 -8.97 -0.49 -14.45
CA ARG A 33 -10.39 -0.77 -14.24
C ARG A 33 -11.32 0.22 -14.93
N ILE A 34 -11.02 1.52 -14.89
CA ILE A 34 -11.87 2.52 -15.55
C ILE A 34 -11.80 2.38 -17.08
N ALA A 35 -10.60 2.16 -17.63
CA ALA A 35 -10.41 1.99 -19.07
C ALA A 35 -11.13 0.74 -19.59
N THR A 36 -10.96 -0.41 -18.92
CA THR A 36 -11.64 -1.65 -19.27
C THR A 36 -13.16 -1.51 -19.20
N LYS A 37 -13.69 -0.87 -18.14
CA LYS A 37 -15.14 -0.66 -17.99
C LYS A 37 -15.74 0.21 -19.10
N LEU A 38 -14.97 1.16 -19.60
CA LEU A 38 -15.39 2.05 -20.68
C LEU A 38 -15.12 1.45 -22.07
N GLY A 39 -14.51 0.26 -22.16
CA GLY A 39 -14.14 -0.37 -23.42
C GLY A 39 -13.06 0.42 -24.18
N LEU A 40 -12.18 1.10 -23.45
CA LEU A 40 -11.04 1.82 -24.01
C LEU A 40 -9.86 0.86 -24.21
N SER A 41 -9.03 1.14 -25.22
CA SER A 41 -7.76 0.46 -25.42
C SER A 41 -6.56 1.33 -25.06
N GLY A 42 -5.42 0.68 -24.78
CA GLY A 42 -4.16 1.37 -24.51
C GLY A 42 -3.42 0.81 -23.30
N PHE A 43 -2.75 1.67 -22.54
CA PHE A 43 -1.96 1.23 -21.40
C PHE A 43 -1.72 2.31 -20.35
N VAL A 44 -1.33 1.86 -19.16
CA VAL A 44 -0.85 2.72 -18.06
C VAL A 44 0.47 2.20 -17.50
N GLY A 45 1.40 3.10 -17.19
CA GLY A 45 2.67 2.76 -16.55
C GLY A 45 3.18 3.87 -15.65
N ASN A 46 4.13 3.53 -14.78
CA ASN A 46 4.84 4.55 -14.00
C ASN A 46 6.11 4.96 -14.75
N ASP A 47 6.47 6.23 -14.67
CA ASP A 47 7.85 6.64 -14.88
C ASP A 47 8.45 7.24 -13.59
N SER A 48 9.66 7.78 -13.63
CA SER A 48 10.31 8.32 -12.42
C SER A 48 9.60 9.56 -11.84
N ALA A 49 8.75 10.24 -12.61
CA ALA A 49 8.12 11.52 -12.26
C ALA A 49 6.57 11.51 -12.25
N ALA A 50 5.94 10.57 -12.94
CA ALA A 50 4.51 10.60 -13.24
C ALA A 50 3.93 9.20 -13.45
N VAL A 51 2.60 9.15 -13.61
CA VAL A 51 1.92 8.04 -14.27
C VAL A 51 1.63 8.47 -15.71
N PHE A 52 2.10 7.70 -16.68
CA PHE A 52 1.76 7.91 -18.08
C PHE A 52 0.64 6.97 -18.49
N ILE A 53 -0.29 7.50 -19.28
CA ILE A 53 -1.47 6.79 -19.77
C ILE A 53 -1.56 7.04 -21.27
N GLU A 54 -1.78 6.01 -22.06
CA GLU A 54 -2.30 6.15 -23.41
C GLU A 54 -3.64 5.45 -23.49
N VAL A 55 -4.68 6.19 -23.89
CA VAL A 55 -6.05 5.68 -24.05
C VAL A 55 -6.56 6.01 -25.44
N GLN A 56 -7.28 5.08 -26.02
CA GLN A 56 -7.90 5.22 -27.33
C GLN A 56 -9.36 4.74 -27.30
N GLY A 57 -10.23 5.52 -27.94
CA GLY A 57 -11.66 5.25 -28.05
C GLY A 57 -12.41 6.39 -28.72
N SER A 58 -13.74 6.37 -28.63
CA SER A 58 -14.58 7.51 -29.04
C SER A 58 -14.36 8.71 -28.11
N THR A 59 -14.66 9.91 -28.59
CA THR A 59 -14.57 11.15 -27.81
C THR A 59 -15.37 11.04 -26.51
N GLU A 60 -16.58 10.48 -26.56
CA GLU A 60 -17.46 10.32 -25.41
C GLU A 60 -16.83 9.41 -24.34
N GLN A 61 -16.23 8.28 -24.74
CA GLN A 61 -15.54 7.37 -23.82
C GLN A 61 -14.31 8.04 -23.18
N LEU A 62 -13.56 8.83 -23.95
CA LEU A 62 -12.36 9.52 -23.47
C LEU A 62 -12.68 10.66 -22.51
N ASP A 63 -13.76 11.40 -22.76
CA ASP A 63 -14.22 12.48 -21.89
C ASP A 63 -14.75 11.90 -20.56
N GLU A 64 -15.50 10.80 -20.61
CA GLU A 64 -15.94 10.07 -19.41
C GLU A 64 -14.74 9.50 -18.62
N PHE A 65 -13.73 8.97 -19.31
CA PHE A 65 -12.50 8.49 -18.67
C PHE A 65 -11.78 9.61 -17.91
N LEU A 66 -11.64 10.79 -18.51
CA LEU A 66 -11.04 11.96 -17.86
C LEU A 66 -11.85 12.41 -16.64
N HIS A 67 -13.18 12.42 -16.76
CA HIS A 67 -14.06 12.76 -15.64
C HIS A 67 -13.83 11.80 -14.46
N ARG A 68 -13.88 10.48 -14.70
CA ARG A 68 -13.66 9.47 -13.65
C ARG A 68 -12.26 9.48 -13.10
N LEU A 69 -11.24 9.74 -13.92
CA LEU A 69 -9.85 9.82 -13.48
C LEU A 69 -9.67 10.82 -12.32
N HIS A 70 -10.45 11.90 -12.32
CA HIS A 70 -10.49 12.89 -11.24
C HIS A 70 -11.51 12.57 -10.15
N ALA A 71 -12.74 12.22 -10.52
CA ALA A 71 -13.85 12.04 -9.57
C ALA A 71 -13.70 10.79 -8.70
N ASP A 72 -13.17 9.71 -9.27
CA ASP A 72 -13.12 8.38 -8.64
C ASP A 72 -11.69 7.99 -8.22
N ALA A 73 -10.76 8.96 -8.17
CA ALA A 73 -9.36 8.71 -7.85
C ALA A 73 -9.21 7.93 -6.52
N PRO A 74 -8.22 7.02 -6.40
CA PRO A 74 -8.00 6.28 -5.16
C PRO A 74 -7.86 7.22 -3.96
N PRO A 75 -8.35 6.85 -2.75
CA PRO A 75 -8.37 7.74 -1.59
C PRO A 75 -6.99 8.29 -1.17
N LEU A 76 -5.93 7.55 -1.46
CA LEU A 76 -4.55 7.93 -1.17
C LEU A 76 -3.90 8.75 -2.29
N ALA A 77 -4.56 8.85 -3.45
CA ALA A 77 -4.05 9.57 -4.59
C ALA A 77 -4.35 11.07 -4.47
N SER A 78 -3.37 11.90 -4.82
CA SER A 78 -3.55 13.34 -4.92
C SER A 78 -2.98 13.81 -6.25
N ILE A 79 -3.86 14.09 -7.21
CA ILE A 79 -3.49 14.56 -8.55
C ILE A 79 -3.20 16.07 -8.47
N THR A 80 -1.98 16.47 -8.82
CA THR A 80 -1.58 17.89 -8.88
C THR A 80 -1.63 18.46 -10.29
N GLY A 81 -1.56 17.60 -11.31
CA GLY A 81 -1.61 18.03 -12.70
C GLY A 81 -1.86 16.86 -13.65
N VAL A 82 -2.53 17.16 -14.75
CA VAL A 82 -2.75 16.25 -15.88
C VAL A 82 -2.41 16.99 -17.16
N THR A 83 -1.36 16.56 -17.84
CA THR A 83 -1.04 17.04 -19.19
C THR A 83 -1.66 16.08 -20.19
N LEU A 84 -2.40 16.61 -21.15
CA LEU A 84 -3.05 15.84 -22.22
C LEU A 84 -2.43 16.20 -23.57
N THR A 85 -2.17 15.19 -24.39
CA THR A 85 -1.76 15.37 -25.78
C THR A 85 -2.57 14.42 -26.65
N GLU A 86 -3.23 14.97 -27.67
CA GLU A 86 -3.91 14.15 -28.67
C GLU A 86 -2.90 13.55 -29.64
N LEU A 87 -3.11 12.29 -29.99
CA LEU A 87 -2.29 11.52 -30.90
C LEU A 87 -3.18 10.98 -32.02
N PRO A 88 -2.61 10.73 -33.22
CA PRO A 88 -3.30 9.97 -34.24
C PRO A 88 -3.75 8.63 -33.66
N ALA A 89 -4.98 8.21 -34.00
CA ALA A 89 -5.49 6.90 -33.65
C ALA A 89 -4.55 5.82 -34.20
N ASP A 90 -4.30 4.79 -33.39
CA ASP A 90 -3.57 3.61 -33.78
C ASP A 90 -4.53 2.61 -34.45
N PRO A 91 -4.44 2.40 -35.77
CA PRO A 91 -5.29 1.45 -36.48
C PRO A 91 -4.95 -0.01 -36.14
N HIS A 92 -3.82 -0.25 -35.48
CA HIS A 92 -3.38 -1.56 -35.01
C HIS A 92 -3.52 -1.74 -33.50
N GLY A 93 -4.12 -0.75 -32.81
CA GLY A 93 -4.36 -0.84 -31.38
C GLY A 93 -5.26 -2.03 -31.06
N ASP A 94 -4.80 -2.90 -30.15
CA ASP A 94 -5.60 -4.01 -29.63
C ASP A 94 -6.87 -3.49 -28.91
N ASN A 95 -7.84 -4.37 -28.69
CA ASN A 95 -9.07 -4.04 -27.93
C ASN A 95 -8.88 -4.09 -26.40
N GLY A 96 -7.62 -4.12 -25.93
CA GLY A 96 -7.26 -4.30 -24.52
C GLY A 96 -6.66 -3.05 -23.90
N PHE A 97 -6.67 -3.01 -22.56
CA PHE A 97 -5.99 -1.99 -21.79
C PHE A 97 -5.07 -2.65 -20.76
N ASP A 98 -3.76 -2.37 -20.82
CA ASP A 98 -2.77 -3.10 -20.03
C ASP A 98 -2.03 -2.20 -19.02
N ILE A 99 -1.56 -2.80 -17.93
CA ILE A 99 -0.56 -2.17 -17.07
C ILE A 99 0.82 -2.57 -17.58
N THR A 100 1.52 -1.62 -18.20
CA THR A 100 2.84 -1.85 -18.80
C THR A 100 3.98 -1.69 -17.78
N GLU A 101 5.16 -2.21 -18.15
CA GLU A 101 6.40 -1.97 -17.43
C GLU A 101 6.70 -0.48 -17.22
N SER A 102 7.21 -0.17 -16.04
CA SER A 102 7.61 1.17 -15.69
C SER A 102 8.91 1.59 -16.39
N ARG A 103 9.06 2.90 -16.64
CA ARG A 103 10.19 3.45 -17.40
C ARG A 103 11.00 4.42 -16.53
N ALA A 104 12.30 4.21 -16.39
CA ALA A 104 13.15 5.21 -15.76
C ALA A 104 13.37 6.39 -16.72
N VAL A 105 13.11 7.61 -16.27
CA VAL A 105 13.33 8.84 -17.05
C VAL A 105 14.18 9.83 -16.25
N PRO A 106 15.06 10.63 -16.88
CA PRO A 106 15.83 11.66 -16.20
C PRO A 106 14.91 12.84 -15.87
N ALA A 107 14.16 12.73 -14.77
CA ALA A 107 13.23 13.74 -14.30
C ALA A 107 13.25 13.83 -12.78
N ALA A 108 12.71 14.93 -12.23
CA ALA A 108 12.52 15.07 -10.80
C ALA A 108 11.54 13.99 -10.29
N ALA A 109 11.93 13.31 -9.21
CA ALA A 109 11.14 12.28 -8.58
C ALA A 109 9.74 12.78 -8.20
N THR A 110 8.71 11.97 -8.46
CA THR A 110 7.35 12.25 -8.01
C THR A 110 7.21 12.18 -6.48
N ALA A 111 6.13 12.73 -5.93
CA ALA A 111 5.87 12.64 -4.50
C ALA A 111 5.59 11.20 -4.08
N ILE A 112 6.33 10.70 -3.09
CA ILE A 112 6.16 9.36 -2.53
C ILE A 112 5.04 9.41 -1.47
N PRO A 113 4.04 8.52 -1.51
CA PRO A 113 2.99 8.50 -0.50
C PRO A 113 3.53 8.11 0.88
N PRO A 114 2.92 8.61 1.97
CA PRO A 114 3.25 8.17 3.32
C PRO A 114 2.88 6.69 3.51
N ASP A 115 3.42 6.08 4.56
CA ASP A 115 2.94 4.78 5.03
C ASP A 115 1.51 4.90 5.56
N ILE A 116 0.70 3.86 5.35
CA ILE A 116 -0.71 3.87 5.69
C ILE A 116 -1.04 2.66 6.57
N ALA A 117 -1.81 2.89 7.62
CA ALA A 117 -2.29 1.83 8.49
C ALA A 117 -3.10 0.79 7.73
N VAL A 118 -3.13 -0.44 8.26
CA VAL A 118 -3.95 -1.52 7.71
C VAL A 118 -5.42 -1.09 7.59
N CYS A 119 -6.02 -1.36 6.42
CA CYS A 119 -7.42 -1.07 6.15
C CYS A 119 -8.33 -2.15 6.73
N ASP A 120 -9.61 -1.83 6.88
CA ASP A 120 -10.60 -2.73 7.49
C ASP A 120 -10.71 -4.06 6.73
N ASP A 121 -10.68 -4.06 5.39
CA ASP A 121 -10.69 -5.29 4.58
C ASP A 121 -9.52 -6.24 4.94
N CYS A 122 -8.33 -5.69 5.15
CA CYS A 122 -7.17 -6.49 5.53
C CYS A 122 -7.21 -6.88 7.01
N ILE A 123 -7.86 -6.11 7.87
CA ILE A 123 -8.13 -6.51 9.26
C ILE A 123 -9.07 -7.71 9.29
N ASP A 124 -10.13 -7.71 8.46
CA ASP A 124 -11.06 -8.83 8.36
C ASP A 124 -10.35 -10.11 7.93
N GLU A 125 -9.54 -10.06 6.87
CA GLU A 125 -8.68 -11.18 6.44
C GLU A 125 -7.67 -11.62 7.52
N LEU A 126 -7.08 -10.67 8.24
CA LEU A 126 -6.08 -10.96 9.26
C LEU A 126 -6.67 -11.79 10.40
N PHE A 127 -7.96 -11.61 10.70
CA PHE A 127 -8.64 -12.29 11.79
C PHE A 127 -9.61 -13.40 11.35
N ASP A 128 -9.79 -13.64 10.05
CA ASP A 128 -10.57 -14.75 9.52
C ASP A 128 -9.74 -16.06 9.49
N PRO A 129 -10.08 -17.09 10.28
CA PRO A 129 -9.38 -18.37 10.29
C PRO A 129 -9.44 -19.14 8.96
N ALA A 130 -10.39 -18.81 8.08
CA ALA A 130 -10.50 -19.41 6.76
C ALA A 130 -9.62 -18.72 5.71
N ASP A 131 -9.14 -17.49 5.98
CA ASP A 131 -8.27 -16.77 5.04
C ASP A 131 -6.84 -17.32 5.10
N ARG A 132 -6.19 -17.39 3.94
CA ARG A 132 -4.79 -17.84 3.82
C ARG A 132 -3.78 -16.91 4.50
N ARG A 133 -4.19 -15.67 4.78
CA ARG A 133 -3.41 -14.64 5.47
C ARG A 133 -3.84 -14.48 6.92
N TYR A 134 -4.62 -15.43 7.45
CA TYR A 134 -4.95 -15.47 8.88
C TYR A 134 -3.70 -15.26 9.73
N ARG A 135 -3.73 -14.23 10.57
CA ARG A 135 -2.65 -13.80 11.48
C ARG A 135 -1.32 -13.50 10.80
N HIS A 136 -1.30 -13.21 9.49
CA HIS A 136 -0.09 -12.82 8.77
C HIS A 136 0.33 -11.38 9.12
N PRO A 137 1.49 -11.17 9.80
CA PRO A 137 1.84 -9.86 10.36
C PRO A 137 2.15 -8.76 9.32
N PHE A 138 2.37 -9.14 8.07
CA PHE A 138 2.74 -8.25 6.97
C PHE A 138 1.63 -8.14 5.92
N ILE A 139 0.37 -8.39 6.31
CA ILE A 139 -0.78 -8.26 5.42
C ILE A 139 -0.94 -6.82 4.92
N THR A 140 -1.09 -6.68 3.61
CA THR A 140 -1.28 -5.38 2.94
C THR A 140 -2.14 -5.57 1.68
N CYS A 141 -2.66 -4.47 1.15
CA CYS A 141 -3.25 -4.39 -0.18
C CYS A 141 -2.80 -3.10 -0.90
N THR A 142 -3.40 -2.77 -2.04
CA THR A 142 -3.11 -1.53 -2.77
C THR A 142 -3.47 -0.26 -1.97
N ASN A 143 -4.42 -0.36 -1.02
CA ASN A 143 -4.95 0.75 -0.24
C ASN A 143 -4.31 0.94 1.15
N CYS A 144 -3.41 0.05 1.59
CA CYS A 144 -2.81 0.13 2.92
C CYS A 144 -1.38 -0.44 2.98
N GLY A 145 -0.72 -0.25 4.12
CA GLY A 145 0.60 -0.79 4.40
C GLY A 145 1.75 0.19 4.12
N PRO A 146 3.00 -0.27 4.23
CA PRO A 146 4.17 0.58 4.06
C PRO A 146 4.31 1.06 2.62
N ARG A 147 4.82 2.28 2.49
CA ARG A 147 5.14 2.97 1.24
C ARG A 147 6.50 3.62 1.40
N PHE A 148 6.54 4.86 1.90
CA PHE A 148 7.76 5.63 2.08
C PHE A 148 8.88 4.82 2.76
N THR A 149 8.56 4.07 3.81
CA THR A 149 9.56 3.28 4.56
C THR A 149 10.18 2.11 3.81
N ILE A 150 9.59 1.67 2.69
CA ILE A 150 10.07 0.51 1.92
C ILE A 150 10.48 0.84 0.49
N ILE A 151 10.20 2.06 0.00
CA ILE A 151 10.56 2.48 -1.35
C ILE A 151 12.03 2.88 -1.37
N CYS A 152 12.82 2.20 -2.21
CA CYS A 152 14.24 2.48 -2.39
C CYS A 152 14.48 3.49 -3.51
N SER A 153 13.67 3.44 -4.58
CA SER A 153 13.75 4.36 -5.73
C SER A 153 12.43 4.39 -6.51
N LEU A 154 12.33 5.33 -7.46
CA LEU A 154 11.24 5.42 -8.43
C LEU A 154 11.74 5.03 -9.83
N PRO A 155 10.89 4.47 -10.72
CA PRO A 155 9.44 4.28 -10.57
C PRO A 155 9.04 3.26 -9.51
N TYR A 156 7.88 3.45 -8.88
CA TYR A 156 7.39 2.55 -7.84
C TYR A 156 7.00 1.19 -8.43
N ASP A 157 7.86 0.20 -8.22
CA ASP A 157 7.62 -1.22 -8.46
C ASP A 157 8.37 -2.07 -7.44
N ARG A 158 7.95 -3.32 -7.27
CA ARG A 158 8.51 -4.27 -6.29
C ARG A 158 10.05 -4.33 -6.32
N PRO A 159 10.75 -4.40 -7.48
CA PRO A 159 12.21 -4.40 -7.52
C PRO A 159 12.86 -3.15 -6.92
N ALA A 160 12.15 -2.01 -6.95
CA ALA A 160 12.58 -0.75 -6.37
C ALA A 160 12.12 -0.56 -4.91
N THR A 161 11.80 -1.66 -4.21
CA THR A 161 11.43 -1.67 -2.79
C THR A 161 12.24 -2.70 -2.01
N THR A 162 12.19 -2.62 -0.68
CA THR A 162 12.74 -3.67 0.20
C THR A 162 12.05 -5.03 0.06
N MET A 163 10.89 -5.08 -0.61
CA MET A 163 10.18 -6.32 -0.94
C MET A 163 10.80 -7.09 -2.13
N SER A 164 11.79 -6.50 -2.81
CA SER A 164 12.57 -7.15 -3.88
C SER A 164 13.26 -8.44 -3.43
N SER A 165 13.68 -8.52 -2.16
CA SER A 165 14.30 -9.72 -1.57
C SER A 165 13.33 -10.86 -1.28
N PHE A 166 12.03 -10.67 -1.52
CA PHE A 166 10.97 -11.63 -1.24
C PHE A 166 10.23 -11.99 -2.54
N PRO A 167 10.66 -13.01 -3.30
CA PRO A 167 9.98 -13.42 -4.52
C PRO A 167 8.54 -13.86 -4.21
N MET A 168 7.57 -13.49 -5.07
CA MET A 168 6.18 -13.89 -4.88
C MET A 168 6.02 -15.40 -5.10
N CYS A 169 5.30 -16.09 -4.20
CA CYS A 169 4.83 -17.44 -4.50
C CYS A 169 3.78 -17.42 -5.61
N GLN A 170 3.49 -18.57 -6.21
CA GLN A 170 2.52 -18.72 -7.30
C GLN A 170 1.15 -18.09 -6.96
N ARG A 171 0.64 -18.27 -5.74
CA ARG A 171 -0.66 -17.72 -5.33
C ARG A 171 -0.66 -16.20 -5.26
N CYS A 172 0.39 -15.60 -4.69
CA CYS A 172 0.54 -14.14 -4.70
C CYS A 172 0.73 -13.62 -6.12
N THR A 173 1.44 -14.33 -6.99
CA THR A 173 1.58 -13.96 -8.40
C THR A 173 0.22 -13.95 -9.11
N LEU A 174 -0.65 -14.92 -8.85
CA LEU A 174 -2.00 -14.95 -9.43
C LEU A 174 -2.82 -13.72 -8.99
N GLU A 175 -2.90 -13.44 -7.69
CA GLU A 175 -3.61 -12.26 -7.17
C GLU A 175 -3.01 -10.93 -7.66
N TYR A 176 -1.69 -10.88 -7.85
CA TYR A 176 -1.01 -9.68 -8.36
C TYR A 176 -1.42 -9.36 -9.81
N HIS A 177 -1.69 -10.38 -10.62
CA HIS A 177 -2.05 -10.23 -12.04
C HIS A 177 -3.56 -10.31 -12.32
N ASP A 178 -4.39 -10.66 -11.33
CA ASP A 178 -5.84 -10.74 -11.49
C ASP A 178 -6.51 -9.36 -11.29
N PRO A 179 -7.10 -8.74 -12.33
CA PRO A 179 -7.77 -7.44 -12.22
C PRO A 179 -8.99 -7.42 -11.29
N HIS A 180 -9.52 -8.60 -10.94
CA HIS A 180 -10.63 -8.76 -10.01
C HIS A 180 -10.19 -8.89 -8.55
N ASP A 181 -8.90 -9.11 -8.28
CA ASP A 181 -8.37 -9.17 -6.92
C ASP A 181 -8.02 -7.77 -6.40
N ARG A 182 -8.30 -7.50 -5.12
CA ARG A 182 -7.94 -6.23 -4.46
C ARG A 182 -6.43 -5.97 -4.41
N ARG A 183 -5.63 -7.03 -4.58
CA ARG A 183 -4.17 -7.01 -4.61
C ARG A 183 -3.59 -6.97 -6.02
N PHE A 184 -4.42 -6.75 -7.04
CA PHE A 184 -3.97 -6.44 -8.40
C PHE A 184 -2.91 -5.33 -8.39
N HIS A 185 -1.69 -5.63 -8.84
CA HIS A 185 -0.50 -4.77 -8.76
C HIS A 185 -0.15 -4.19 -7.37
N ALA A 186 -0.54 -4.85 -6.28
CA ALA A 186 -0.03 -4.52 -4.95
C ALA A 186 1.45 -4.88 -4.86
N GLN A 187 2.35 -3.90 -5.06
CA GLN A 187 3.79 -4.13 -5.02
C GLN A 187 4.30 -4.80 -3.73
N PRO A 188 3.75 -4.51 -2.52
CA PRO A 188 4.18 -5.16 -1.29
C PRO A 188 3.42 -6.47 -0.99
N ILE A 189 2.68 -7.03 -1.95
CA ILE A 189 1.94 -8.28 -1.73
C ILE A 189 2.85 -9.39 -1.19
N ALA A 190 2.37 -10.05 -0.14
CA ALA A 190 3.03 -11.16 0.49
C ALA A 190 2.00 -12.07 1.19
N CYS A 191 2.49 -13.22 1.64
CA CYS A 191 1.77 -14.19 2.46
C CYS A 191 2.78 -14.96 3.33
N PRO A 192 2.34 -15.86 4.23
CA PRO A 192 3.26 -16.66 5.06
C PRO A 192 4.32 -17.44 4.28
N ASP A 193 4.04 -17.86 3.04
CA ASP A 193 4.94 -18.70 2.24
C ASP A 193 6.07 -17.93 1.54
N CYS A 194 5.89 -16.62 1.31
CA CYS A 194 6.79 -15.83 0.46
C CYS A 194 7.17 -14.47 1.01
N GLY A 195 6.60 -14.10 2.16
CA GLY A 195 6.80 -12.81 2.81
C GLY A 195 7.89 -12.84 3.89
N PRO A 196 8.11 -11.68 4.52
CA PRO A 196 8.91 -11.61 5.74
C PRO A 196 8.30 -12.43 6.88
N THR A 197 9.14 -12.83 7.83
CA THR A 197 8.73 -13.58 9.03
C THR A 197 9.19 -12.86 10.30
N LEU A 198 8.46 -13.09 11.40
CA LEU A 198 8.83 -12.57 12.72
C LEU A 198 9.73 -13.56 13.47
N TRP A 199 10.52 -13.00 14.38
CA TRP A 199 11.28 -13.72 15.38
C TRP A 199 11.32 -12.88 16.66
N PHE A 200 11.55 -13.56 17.78
CA PHE A 200 11.78 -12.96 19.09
C PHE A 200 13.16 -13.38 19.59
N ASP A 201 13.94 -12.45 20.11
CA ASP A 201 15.30 -12.66 20.59
C ASP A 201 15.44 -12.10 22.01
N ALA A 202 15.79 -12.97 22.96
CA ALA A 202 16.03 -12.61 24.35
C ALA A 202 17.53 -12.54 24.72
N GLY A 203 18.43 -12.64 23.72
CA GLY A 203 19.88 -12.63 23.88
C GLY A 203 20.51 -14.01 24.10
N THR A 204 19.77 -14.97 24.66
CA THR A 204 20.25 -16.36 24.82
C THR A 204 19.70 -17.28 23.74
N ASP A 205 18.45 -17.09 23.34
CA ASP A 205 17.74 -17.92 22.38
C ASP A 205 16.88 -17.08 21.43
N ARG A 206 16.78 -17.54 20.18
CA ARG A 206 15.92 -16.94 19.15
C ARG A 206 14.74 -17.85 18.83
N ILE A 207 13.54 -17.36 19.09
CA ILE A 207 12.28 -18.02 18.77
C ILE A 207 11.84 -17.54 17.37
N THR A 208 11.61 -18.49 16.46
CA THR A 208 11.17 -18.22 15.09
C THR A 208 9.71 -18.63 14.89
N GLY A 209 9.07 -18.04 13.88
CA GLY A 209 7.66 -18.26 13.57
C GLY A 209 6.77 -17.17 14.18
N ALA A 210 5.81 -16.70 13.39
CA ALA A 210 5.02 -15.51 13.74
C ALA A 210 4.30 -15.66 15.08
N ASP A 211 3.55 -16.74 15.25
CA ASP A 211 2.76 -16.97 16.47
C ASP A 211 3.62 -17.19 17.71
N ALA A 212 4.71 -17.95 17.57
CA ALA A 212 5.63 -18.21 18.67
C ALA A 212 6.36 -16.93 19.10
N ALA A 213 6.82 -16.11 18.14
CA ALA A 213 7.46 -14.84 18.41
C ALA A 213 6.51 -13.83 19.08
N LEU A 214 5.25 -13.78 18.62
CA LEU A 214 4.22 -12.94 19.23
C LEU A 214 3.88 -13.41 20.66
N ALA A 215 3.70 -14.71 20.88
CA ALA A 215 3.44 -15.27 22.21
C ALA A 215 4.60 -15.00 23.18
N ALA A 216 5.84 -15.17 22.73
CA ALA A 216 7.03 -14.85 23.52
C ALA A 216 7.09 -13.35 23.87
N THR A 217 6.76 -12.48 22.93
CA THR A 217 6.66 -11.02 23.16
C THR A 217 5.59 -10.69 24.20
N GLN A 218 4.41 -11.32 24.10
CA GLN A 218 3.31 -11.13 25.06
C GLN A 218 3.71 -11.59 26.47
N HIS A 219 4.36 -12.76 26.59
CA HIS A 219 4.85 -13.26 27.88
C HIS A 219 5.91 -12.34 28.49
N ALA A 220 6.85 -11.84 27.68
CA ALA A 220 7.88 -10.91 28.13
C ALA A 220 7.26 -9.60 28.65
N LEU A 221 6.28 -9.02 27.93
CA LEU A 221 5.59 -7.81 28.36
C LEU A 221 4.73 -8.03 29.62
N ALA A 222 4.02 -9.16 29.70
CA ALA A 222 3.22 -9.53 30.87
C ALA A 222 4.08 -9.77 32.12
N GLY A 223 5.31 -10.25 31.95
CA GLY A 223 6.30 -10.40 33.02
C GLY A 223 7.04 -9.12 33.42
N GLY A 224 6.62 -7.94 32.95
CA GLY A 224 7.27 -6.65 33.26
C GLY A 224 8.55 -6.38 32.45
N GLY A 225 8.82 -7.18 31.42
CA GLY A 225 9.95 -7.03 30.52
C GLY A 225 9.85 -5.81 29.60
N LEU A 226 11.00 -5.38 29.08
CA LEU A 226 11.12 -4.33 28.07
C LEU A 226 11.44 -4.98 26.73
N VAL A 227 10.62 -4.75 25.71
CA VAL A 227 10.78 -5.37 24.39
C VAL A 227 11.01 -4.30 23.33
N ALA A 228 12.01 -4.50 22.47
CA ALA A 228 12.16 -3.71 21.25
C ALA A 228 11.31 -4.31 20.13
N VAL A 229 10.36 -3.54 19.60
CA VAL A 229 9.46 -3.96 18.52
C VAL A 229 9.81 -3.19 17.25
N LYS A 230 10.13 -3.91 16.17
CA LYS A 230 10.32 -3.31 14.84
C LYS A 230 8.97 -2.93 14.26
N GLY A 231 8.70 -1.62 14.15
CA GLY A 231 7.60 -1.07 13.36
C GLY A 231 8.03 -0.75 11.94
N LEU A 232 7.21 0.04 11.22
CA LEU A 232 7.50 0.44 9.84
C LEU A 232 8.72 1.37 9.75
N GLY A 233 8.72 2.48 10.51
CA GLY A 233 9.77 3.50 10.47
C GLY A 233 10.96 3.27 11.40
N GLY A 234 11.03 2.14 12.10
CA GLY A 234 12.12 1.85 13.04
C GLY A 234 11.68 1.02 14.24
N TYR A 235 12.49 1.04 15.30
CA TYR A 235 12.22 0.29 16.53
C TYR A 235 11.59 1.15 17.61
N HIS A 236 10.60 0.58 18.30
CA HIS A 236 10.02 1.12 19.51
C HIS A 236 10.43 0.27 20.70
N LEU A 237 10.65 0.90 21.87
CA LEU A 237 10.77 0.19 23.13
C LEU A 237 9.40 0.17 23.79
N ALA A 238 8.88 -1.02 24.06
CA ALA A 238 7.57 -1.26 24.65
C ALA A 238 7.72 -1.92 26.03
N CYS A 239 6.82 -1.56 26.92
CA CYS A 239 6.59 -2.21 28.20
C CYS A 239 5.09 -2.11 28.54
N THR A 240 4.63 -2.86 29.54
CA THR A 240 3.28 -2.64 30.07
C THR A 240 3.17 -1.25 30.70
N ALA A 241 2.05 -0.57 30.47
CA ALA A 241 1.81 0.80 30.94
C ALA A 241 1.23 0.86 32.36
N VAL A 242 0.78 -0.27 32.91
CA VAL A 242 0.14 -0.37 34.24
C VAL A 242 1.08 -0.86 35.33
N ASP A 243 2.35 -1.10 35.00
CA ASP A 243 3.40 -1.50 35.93
C ASP A 243 4.43 -0.38 36.08
N ASP A 244 4.39 0.31 37.23
CA ASP A 244 5.31 1.38 37.56
C ASP A 244 6.78 0.93 37.52
N ALA A 245 7.08 -0.31 37.92
CA ALA A 245 8.44 -0.82 37.93
C ALA A 245 9.00 -0.96 36.50
N ALA A 246 8.18 -1.46 35.57
CA ALA A 246 8.53 -1.56 34.16
C ALA A 246 8.76 -0.17 33.53
N VAL A 247 7.85 0.79 33.79
CA VAL A 247 7.97 2.16 33.27
C VAL A 247 9.21 2.86 33.82
N LEU A 248 9.48 2.75 35.13
CA LEU A 248 10.68 3.32 35.75
C LEU A 248 11.95 2.67 35.22
N SER A 249 11.95 1.35 34.99
CA SER A 249 13.05 0.63 34.36
C SER A 249 13.33 1.16 32.96
N LEU A 250 12.29 1.38 32.13
CA LEU A 250 12.42 1.97 30.80
C LEU A 250 13.01 3.38 30.85
N ARG A 251 12.54 4.25 31.76
CA ARG A 251 13.09 5.60 31.93
C ARG A 251 14.58 5.58 32.25
N ARG A 252 14.98 4.73 33.20
CA ARG A 252 16.40 4.59 33.60
C ARG A 252 17.26 4.09 32.43
N ARG A 253 16.86 3.01 31.77
CA ARG A 253 17.66 2.42 30.67
C ARG A 253 17.72 3.30 29.42
N LYS A 254 16.66 4.06 29.13
CA LYS A 254 16.61 5.01 28.00
C LYS A 254 17.23 6.37 28.35
N SER A 255 17.68 6.59 29.59
CA SER A 255 18.10 7.89 30.11
C SER A 255 17.08 9.00 29.80
N ARG A 256 15.78 8.68 29.91
CA ARG A 256 14.67 9.59 29.62
C ARG A 256 14.04 9.99 30.95
N GLY A 257 14.33 11.22 31.40
CA GLY A 257 13.79 11.80 32.63
C GLY A 257 12.27 11.96 32.62
N ALA A 258 11.75 13.18 32.76
CA ALA A 258 10.31 13.40 32.89
C ALA A 258 9.52 13.38 31.58
N LYS A 259 10.16 13.31 30.40
CA LYS A 259 9.47 13.41 29.10
C LYS A 259 8.35 12.33 29.00
N PRO A 260 7.09 12.72 28.69
CA PRO A 260 5.96 11.79 28.63
C PRO A 260 6.19 10.63 27.67
N PHE A 261 5.61 9.46 27.95
CA PHE A 261 5.59 8.34 27.00
C PHE A 261 4.27 8.34 26.23
N ALA A 262 4.33 7.90 24.97
CA ALA A 262 3.13 7.53 24.24
C ALA A 262 2.63 6.16 24.76
N VAL A 263 1.33 5.96 24.73
CA VAL A 263 0.68 4.70 25.14
C VAL A 263 -0.13 4.19 23.95
N LEU A 264 0.07 2.93 23.58
CA LEU A 264 -0.75 2.24 22.60
C LEU A 264 -1.94 1.59 23.32
N VAL A 265 -3.14 1.84 22.83
CA VAL A 265 -4.39 1.26 23.33
C VAL A 265 -5.06 0.47 22.21
N ARG A 266 -5.87 -0.52 22.58
CA ARG A 266 -6.48 -1.45 21.62
C ARG A 266 -7.45 -0.78 20.66
N ASP A 267 -8.29 0.12 21.17
CA ASP A 267 -9.37 0.77 20.44
C ASP A 267 -9.78 2.09 21.11
N LEU A 268 -10.62 2.88 20.44
CA LEU A 268 -11.16 4.14 20.99
C LEU A 268 -11.94 3.94 22.30
N GLN A 269 -12.62 2.80 22.47
CA GLN A 269 -13.38 2.51 23.68
C GLN A 269 -12.44 2.33 24.89
N ALA A 270 -11.27 1.73 24.69
CA ALA A 270 -10.23 1.61 25.71
C ALA A 270 -9.61 2.98 26.01
N ALA A 271 -9.33 3.79 24.97
CA ALA A 271 -8.78 5.14 25.11
C ALA A 271 -9.66 6.04 25.99
N ARG A 272 -10.98 6.03 25.74
CA ARG A 272 -11.99 6.82 26.49
C ARG A 272 -12.10 6.49 27.98
N ARG A 273 -11.50 5.39 28.45
CA ARG A 273 -11.43 5.06 29.88
C ARG A 273 -10.35 5.86 30.62
N TYR A 274 -9.38 6.41 29.89
CA TYR A 274 -8.22 7.09 30.46
C TYR A 274 -8.21 8.59 30.19
N VAL A 275 -8.79 9.03 29.08
CA VAL A 275 -8.81 10.43 28.66
C VAL A 275 -10.13 10.80 28.02
N GLU A 276 -10.51 12.07 28.12
CA GLU A 276 -11.61 12.64 27.33
C GLU A 276 -11.17 12.76 25.87
N ILE A 277 -12.06 12.40 24.93
CA ILE A 277 -11.76 12.39 23.49
C ILE A 277 -12.95 13.01 22.76
N THR A 278 -12.69 14.13 22.10
CA THR A 278 -13.64 14.80 21.21
C THR A 278 -13.80 14.02 19.90
N ASP A 279 -14.86 14.32 19.14
CA ASP A 279 -15.09 13.66 17.84
C ASP A 279 -13.97 13.96 16.83
N ALA A 280 -13.39 15.16 16.87
CA ALA A 280 -12.25 15.53 16.03
C ALA A 280 -11.00 14.70 16.36
N GLU A 281 -10.70 14.50 17.64
CA GLU A 281 -9.57 13.66 18.09
C GLU A 281 -9.80 12.19 17.77
N ALA A 282 -11.04 11.70 17.93
CA ALA A 282 -11.42 10.35 17.55
C ALA A 282 -11.18 10.12 16.04
N ALA A 283 -11.57 11.07 15.19
CA ALA A 283 -11.35 10.99 13.75
C ALA A 283 -9.86 10.91 13.38
N VAL A 284 -9.00 11.67 14.06
CA VAL A 284 -7.54 11.61 13.86
C VAL A 284 -6.97 10.27 14.31
N LEU A 285 -7.36 9.76 15.49
CA LEU A 285 -6.89 8.48 16.03
C LEU A 285 -7.28 7.28 15.16
N THR A 286 -8.40 7.37 14.46
CA THR A 286 -8.86 6.32 13.52
C THR A 286 -8.41 6.56 12.08
N SER A 287 -7.72 7.66 11.80
CA SER A 287 -7.32 7.99 10.44
C SER A 287 -6.28 7.00 9.89
N PRO A 288 -6.16 6.86 8.57
CA PRO A 288 -5.16 5.99 7.95
C PRO A 288 -3.70 6.40 8.22
N ALA A 289 -3.45 7.60 8.76
CA ALA A 289 -2.11 8.13 9.04
C ALA A 289 -1.47 7.58 10.34
N ARG A 290 -2.15 6.67 11.04
CA ARG A 290 -1.72 6.07 12.31
C ARG A 290 -0.56 5.07 12.17
#